data_AF-A0A914U5E0-F1
#
_entry.id   AF-A0A914U5E0-F1
#
_cell.length_a   1.000
_cell.length_b   1.000
_cell.length_c   1.000
_cell.angle_alpha   90.00
_cell.angle_beta   90.00
_cell.angle_gamma   90.00
#
_symmetry.space_group_name_H-M   'P 1'
#
loop_
_entity.id
_entity.type
_entity.pdbx_description
1 polymer ?
#
loop_
_entity_poly.entity_id
_entity_poly.type
_entity_poly.pdbx_seq_one_letter_code
_entity_poly.pdbx_strand_id
1 'polypeptide(L)' 'MRDTDIDEIVLVGGSTRIKKIRVLLSKRFNGKTLDQSINPDTAVAFGATVQAAILSKNFKDLSIIYWN' A
#
# COMPACT_ATOMS: atom_id res chain seq x y z
N MET A 1 0.07 5.30 20.35
CA MET A 1 0.80 4.33 19.51
C MET A 1 2.24 4.77 19.49
N ARG A 2 3.14 3.91 19.97
CA ARG A 2 4.58 4.17 19.92
C ARG A 2 5.06 3.90 18.51
N ASP A 3 6.14 4.55 18.10
CA ASP A 3 6.72 4.32 16.77
C ASP A 3 7.18 2.86 16.59
N THR A 4 7.48 2.18 17.70
CA THR A 4 7.80 0.75 17.76
C THR A 4 6.61 -0.17 17.53
N ASP A 5 5.37 0.32 17.61
CA ASP A 5 4.16 -0.48 17.39
C ASP A 5 3.81 -0.57 15.88
N ILE A 6 4.56 0.11 15.00
CA ILE A 6 4.37 0.07 13.55
C ILE A 6 5.27 -0.98 12.92
N ASP A 7 4.68 -2.00 12.29
CA ASP A 7 5.42 -3.09 11.65
C ASP A 7 5.86 -2.78 10.21
N GLU A 8 5.07 -2.04 9.45
CA GLU A 8 5.38 -1.71 8.05
C GLU A 8 4.92 -0.29 7.68
N ILE A 9 5.63 0.33 6.74
CA ILE A 9 5.28 1.66 6.24
C ILE A 9 5.08 1.59 4.74
N VAL A 10 3.83 1.44 4.31
CA VAL A 10 3.43 1.36 2.91
C VAL A 10 3.07 2.75 2.38
N LEU A 11 3.62 3.11 1.22
CA LEU A 11 3.38 4.41 0.58
C LEU A 11 2.36 4.29 -0.56
N VAL A 12 1.30 5.11 -0.52
CA VAL A 12 0.25 5.16 -1.56
C VAL A 12 0.01 6.61 -1.98
N GLY A 13 -0.23 6.83 -3.28
CA GLY A 13 -0.43 8.14 -3.89
C GLY A 13 0.85 8.78 -4.45
N GLY A 14 0.74 9.44 -5.61
CA GLY A 14 1.88 9.95 -6.37
C GLY A 14 2.80 10.92 -5.63
N SER A 15 2.26 11.76 -4.74
CA SER A 15 3.06 12.71 -3.95
C SER A 15 4.04 12.03 -2.98
N THR A 16 3.83 10.75 -2.64
CA THR A 16 4.79 9.97 -1.82
C THR A 16 6.09 9.66 -2.56
N ARG A 17 6.18 9.93 -3.86
CA ARG A 17 7.43 9.84 -4.65
C ARG A 17 8.40 10.98 -4.33
N ILE A 18 7.94 12.05 -3.67
CA ILE A 18 8.80 13.17 -3.26
C ILE A 18 9.84 12.69 -2.24
N LYS A 19 11.14 12.81 -2.59
CA LYS A 19 12.26 12.35 -1.76
C LYS A 19 12.23 12.91 -0.34
N LYS A 20 11.85 14.20 -0.18
CA LYS A 20 11.78 14.84 1.13
C LYS A 20 10.75 14.19 2.05
N ILE A 21 9.59 13.79 1.53
CA ILE A 21 8.56 13.07 2.29
C ILE A 21 9.10 11.73 2.80
N ARG A 22 9.78 10.98 1.93
CA ARG A 22 10.38 9.68 2.29
C ARG A 22 11.44 9.81 3.40
N VAL A 23 12.33 10.78 3.28
CA VAL A 23 13.35 11.04 4.31
C VAL A 23 12.72 11.43 5.65
N LEU A 24 11.69 12.28 5.63
CA LEU A 24 10.98 12.70 6.83
C LEU A 24 10.26 11.53 7.50
N LEU A 25 9.58 10.67 6.73
CA LEU A 25 8.91 9.48 7.24
C LEU A 25 9.89 8.49 7.84
N SER A 26 10.97 8.15 7.13
CA SER A 26 11.99 7.25 7.67
C SER A 26 12.60 7.80 8.96
N LYS A 27 12.94 9.09 9.01
CA LYS A 27 13.44 9.73 10.24
C LYS A 27 12.41 9.70 11.39
N ARG A 28 11.13 9.91 11.09
CA ARG A 28 10.04 9.91 12.08
C ARG A 28 9.87 8.54 12.73
N PHE A 29 10.10 7.47 11.98
CA PHE A 29 9.97 6.07 12.43
C PHE A 29 11.33 5.42 12.63
N ASN A 30 12.26 6.11 13.30
CA ASN A 30 13.56 5.56 13.75
C ASN A 30 14.43 4.95 12.64
N GLY A 31 14.37 5.50 11.43
CA GLY A 31 15.15 5.02 10.29
C GLY A 31 14.55 3.79 9.60
N LYS A 32 13.30 3.43 9.92
CA LYS A 32 12.61 2.29 9.31
C LYS A 32 12.55 2.43 7.78
N THR A 33 12.76 1.31 7.10
CA THR A 33 12.65 1.21 5.64
C THR A 33 11.19 1.39 5.23
N LEU A 34 10.97 2.16 4.17
CA LEU A 34 9.64 2.33 3.57
C LEU A 34 9.42 1.20 2.57
N ASP A 35 8.28 0.52 2.66
CA ASP A 35 7.92 -0.55 1.72
C ASP A 35 7.65 0.05 0.33
N GLN A 36 8.21 -0.61 -0.68
CA GLN A 36 8.09 -0.27 -2.11
C GLN A 36 7.61 -1.44 -2.96
N SER A 37 7.14 -2.52 -2.33
CA SER A 37 6.60 -3.71 -2.99
C SER A 37 5.31 -3.42 -3.77
N ILE A 38 4.59 -2.35 -3.41
CA ILE A 38 3.32 -1.97 -4.00
C ILE A 38 3.48 -0.74 -4.89
N ASN A 39 2.85 -0.74 -6.06
CA ASN A 39 2.75 0.45 -6.90
C ASN A 39 1.82 1.49 -6.24
N PRO A 40 2.33 2.68 -5.87
CA PRO A 40 1.56 3.67 -5.12
C PRO A 40 0.37 4.26 -5.91
N ASP A 41 0.39 4.17 -7.24
CA ASP A 41 -0.65 4.77 -8.09
C ASP A 41 -1.83 3.81 -8.31
N THR A 42 -1.60 2.49 -8.24
CA THR A 42 -2.63 1.46 -8.52
C THR A 42 -3.12 0.72 -7.28
N ALA A 43 -2.41 0.80 -6.15
CA ALA A 43 -2.77 0.10 -4.91
C ALA A 43 -4.23 0.30 -4.48
N VAL A 44 -4.74 1.54 -4.60
CA VAL A 44 -6.11 1.88 -4.20
C VAL A 44 -7.13 1.23 -5.13
N ALA A 45 -6.94 1.36 -6.44
CA ALA A 45 -7.86 0.79 -7.43
C ALA A 45 -7.89 -0.73 -7.34
N PHE A 46 -6.74 -1.34 -7.07
CA PHE A 46 -6.61 -2.78 -6.85
C PHE A 46 -7.42 -3.23 -5.64
N GLY A 47 -7.22 -2.60 -4.47
CA GLY A 47 -7.95 -2.93 -3.25
C GLY A 47 -9.47 -2.73 -3.41
N ALA A 48 -9.89 -1.67 -4.10
CA ALA A 48 -11.30 -1.44 -4.41
C ALA A 48 -11.89 -2.54 -5.30
N THR A 49 -11.12 -3.03 -6.28
CA THR A 49 -11.54 -4.13 -7.18
C THR A 49 -11.68 -5.44 -6.41
N VAL A 50 -10.73 -5.75 -5.51
CA VAL A 50 -10.83 -6.91 -4.60
C VAL A 50 -12.11 -6.82 -3.77
N GLN A 51 -12.36 -5.66 -3.16
CA GLN A 51 -13.54 -5.47 -2.32
C GLN A 51 -14.85 -5.61 -3.12
N ALA A 52 -14.90 -5.07 -4.34
CA ALA A 52 -16.06 -5.21 -5.22
C ALA A 52 -16.31 -6.68 -5.62
N ALA A 53 -15.25 -7.45 -5.91
CA ALA A 53 -15.36 -8.87 -6.22
C ALA A 53 -15.94 -9.67 -5.03
N ILE A 54 -15.45 -9.42 -3.82
CA ILE A 54 -15.95 -10.06 -2.58
C ILE A 54 -17.44 -9.75 -2.37
N LEU A 55 -17.84 -8.49 -2.53
CA LEU A 55 -19.23 -8.06 -2.33
C LEU A 55 -20.20 -8.60 -3.39
N SER A 56 -19.71 -8.84 -4.60
CA SER A 56 -20.54 -9.28 -5.73
C SER A 56 -21.06 -10.71 -5.59
N LYS A 57 -20.58 -11.52 -4.62
CA LYS A 57 -20.97 -12.92 -4.30
C LYS A 57 -20.90 -13.94 -5.46
N ASN A 58 -20.66 -13.48 -6.69
CA ASN A 58 -20.61 -14.24 -7.93
C ASN A 58 -19.17 -14.45 -8.44
N PHE A 59 -18.17 -13.87 -7.79
CA PHE A 59 -16.77 -14.14 -8.12
C PHE A 59 -16.32 -15.43 -7.41
N LYS A 60 -16.33 -16.54 -8.16
CA LYS A 60 -15.74 -17.82 -7.71
C LYS A 60 -14.23 -17.90 -7.97
N ASP A 61 -13.70 -17.01 -8.80
CA ASP A 61 -12.27 -16.99 -9.14
C ASP A 61 -11.70 -15.58 -8.99
N LEU A 62 -10.74 -15.44 -8.07
CA LEU A 62 -10.01 -14.20 -7.80
C LEU A 62 -8.73 -14.10 -8.67
N SER A 63 -8.49 -15.06 -9.57
CA SER A 63 -7.34 -15.05 -10.50
C SER A 63 -7.27 -13.78 -11.33
N ILE A 64 -8.42 -13.16 -11.66
CA ILE A 64 -8.48 -11.89 -12.40
C ILE A 64 -7.83 -10.72 -11.66
N ILE A 65 -7.68 -10.86 -10.34
CA ILE A 65 -7.15 -9.81 -9.47
C ILE A 65 -5.64 -9.95 -9.35
N TYR A 66 -5.07 -11.15 -9.52
CA TYR A 66 -3.62 -11.31 -9.55
C TYR A 66 -3.11 -11.09 -10.99
N TRP A 67 -2.89 -9.84 -11.36
CA TRP A 67 -2.10 -9.51 -12.55
C TRP A 67 -0.63 -9.90 -12.31
N ASN A 68 -0.06 -10.68 -13.23
CA ASN A 68 1.39 -10.86 -13.42
C ASN A 68 1.94 -9.68 -14.22
#